data_AF-A0AA43DCV4-F1
#
_entry.id   AF-A0AA43DCV4-F1
#
_cell.length_a   1.000
_cell.length_b   1.000
_cell.length_c   1.000
_cell.angle_alpha   90.00
_cell.angle_beta   90.00
_cell.angle_gamma   90.00
#
_symmetry.space_group_name_H-M   'P 1'
#
loop_
_entity.id
_entity.type
_entity.pdbx_description
1 polymer ?
#
loop_
_entity_poly.entity_id
_entity_poly.type
_entity_poly.pdbx_seq_one_letter_code
_entity_poly.pdbx_strand_id
1 'polypeptide(L)'
;MKDSGLMALLWITFLLGLTACQNRPFLTESIYQDQSLIVRLAVDHNIGSGHSHPATMTTQEMTTVLSGMIIEEPTSLIPSLPLPGQKNEPPRHPAFTAAEIDLLAPLLVKGLHSAKPDEIVTFYWITQQPPPNDRVTSGGIFVEGDELHFILSNYRSSTRYPPDPETMSYRDGRSNPLQPLVPQEALLTFSPATALVPSEQGFLKNPFRSKRREITVLFRKLIEYTTDTVHEPH
;
A
#
# COMPACT_ATOMS: atom_id res chain seq x y z
N MET A 1 23.37 63.85 -11.12
CA MET A 1 22.15 63.22 -11.64
C MET A 1 22.43 61.91 -12.41
N LYS A 2 23.49 61.14 -12.07
CA LYS A 2 23.89 59.94 -12.84
C LYS A 2 23.87 58.63 -12.03
N ASP A 3 23.62 58.71 -10.72
CA ASP A 3 23.80 57.56 -9.81
C ASP A 3 22.47 56.90 -9.38
N SER A 4 21.33 57.51 -9.70
CA SER A 4 20.01 57.03 -9.29
C SER A 4 19.50 55.84 -10.12
N GLY A 5 20.01 55.66 -11.36
CA GLY A 5 19.58 54.57 -12.26
C GLY A 5 20.25 53.23 -11.94
N LEU A 6 21.50 53.24 -11.47
CA LEU A 6 22.25 52.02 -11.16
C LEU A 6 21.71 51.34 -9.89
N MET A 7 21.31 52.14 -8.90
CA MET A 7 20.69 51.63 -7.67
C MET A 7 19.30 51.05 -7.92
N ALA A 8 18.48 51.66 -8.79
CA ALA A 8 17.16 51.11 -9.13
C ALA A 8 17.27 49.74 -9.83
N LEU A 9 18.28 49.54 -10.68
CA LEU A 9 18.49 48.27 -11.39
C LEU A 9 18.96 47.15 -10.44
N LEU A 10 19.78 47.48 -9.44
CA LEU A 10 20.24 46.55 -8.41
C LEU A 10 19.13 46.09 -7.46
N TRP A 11 18.13 46.96 -7.21
CA TRP A 11 16.97 46.60 -6.39
C TRP A 11 15.99 45.68 -7.13
N ILE A 12 15.81 45.86 -8.44
CA ILE A 12 14.93 45.01 -9.24
C ILE A 12 15.51 43.60 -9.40
N THR A 13 16.83 43.46 -9.58
CA THR A 13 17.47 42.12 -9.66
C THR A 13 17.48 41.38 -8.32
N PHE A 14 17.52 42.09 -7.18
CA PHE A 14 17.38 41.47 -5.86
C PHE A 14 15.95 40.92 -5.60
N LEU A 15 14.92 41.57 -6.16
CA LEU A 15 13.52 41.18 -6.01
C LEU A 15 13.10 39.98 -6.88
N LEU A 16 13.80 39.68 -7.98
CA LEU A 16 13.51 38.52 -8.84
C LEU A 16 14.15 37.19 -8.38
N GLY A 17 15.00 37.20 -7.34
CA GLY A 17 15.68 36.01 -6.83
C GLY A 17 14.89 35.17 -5.82
N LEU A 18 13.69 35.60 -5.41
CA LEU A 18 12.88 34.96 -4.37
C LEU A 18 11.73 34.12 -4.93
N THR A 19 11.88 33.51 -6.10
CA THR A 19 11.08 32.31 -6.40
C THR A 19 11.68 31.15 -5.63
N ALA A 20 11.51 31.18 -4.30
CA ALA A 20 11.65 29.97 -3.50
C ALA A 20 10.67 28.96 -4.09
N CYS A 21 11.19 27.89 -4.71
CA CYS A 21 10.38 26.71 -4.96
C CYS A 21 9.79 26.30 -3.61
N GLN A 22 8.52 26.64 -3.39
CA GLN A 22 7.76 26.08 -2.28
C GLN A 22 7.73 24.59 -2.54
N ASN A 23 8.64 23.86 -1.91
CA ASN A 23 8.44 22.46 -1.58
C ASN A 23 7.18 22.45 -0.71
N ARG A 24 6.01 22.34 -1.34
CA ARG A 24 4.78 22.11 -0.60
C ARG A 24 5.02 20.80 0.13
N PRO A 25 5.07 20.79 1.47
CA PRO A 25 5.07 19.52 2.18
C PRO A 25 3.82 18.79 1.70
N PHE A 26 4.00 17.59 1.14
CA PHE A 26 2.87 16.75 0.74
C PHE A 26 2.03 16.55 1.99
N LEU A 27 0.88 17.23 2.06
CA LEU A 27 -0.06 17.12 3.16
C LEU A 27 -0.62 15.70 3.11
N THR A 28 0.03 14.82 3.87
CA THR A 28 -0.38 13.44 4.06
C THR A 28 -1.44 13.48 5.14
N GLU A 29 -2.72 13.34 4.78
CA GLU A 29 -3.82 13.41 5.74
C GLU A 29 -3.98 12.07 6.47
N SER A 30 -3.90 12.09 7.80
CA SER A 30 -4.06 10.88 8.62
C SER A 30 -5.53 10.52 8.76
N ILE A 31 -5.90 9.31 8.31
CA ILE A 31 -7.23 8.73 8.51
C ILE A 31 -7.35 8.10 9.92
N TYR A 32 -6.26 7.44 10.34
CA TYR A 32 -6.09 6.80 11.64
C TYR A 32 -4.61 6.65 11.98
N GLN A 33 -4.26 6.84 13.25
CA GLN A 33 -2.89 6.62 13.71
C GLN A 33 -2.87 6.25 15.19
N ASP A 34 -2.26 5.12 15.51
CA ASP A 34 -1.83 4.75 16.85
C ASP A 34 -0.36 4.26 16.84
N GLN A 35 0.07 3.53 17.87
CA GLN A 35 1.45 3.04 17.99
C GLN A 35 1.80 1.94 16.97
N SER A 36 0.82 1.14 16.55
CA SER A 36 1.00 -0.06 15.74
C SER A 36 0.43 0.10 14.33
N LEU A 37 -0.62 0.89 14.12
CA LEU A 37 -1.30 1.06 12.84
C LEU A 37 -1.37 2.52 12.44
N ILE A 38 -1.00 2.78 11.19
CA ILE A 38 -1.16 4.07 10.52
C ILE A 38 -1.93 3.84 9.23
N VAL A 39 -3.00 4.59 9.01
CA VAL A 39 -3.74 4.66 7.74
C VAL A 39 -3.85 6.13 7.34
N ARG A 40 -3.47 6.46 6.11
CA ARG A 40 -3.40 7.85 5.65
C ARG A 40 -3.53 7.99 4.14
N LEU A 41 -3.91 9.18 3.70
CA LEU A 41 -3.90 9.60 2.30
C LEU A 41 -2.49 10.02 1.90
N ALA A 42 -2.04 9.59 0.73
CA ALA A 42 -0.73 9.95 0.19
C ALA A 42 -0.82 10.19 -1.32
N VAL A 43 0.03 11.07 -1.85
CA VAL A 43 0.25 11.22 -3.29
C VAL A 43 1.47 10.38 -3.67
N ASP A 44 1.31 9.43 -4.59
CA ASP A 44 2.42 8.63 -5.14
C ASP A 44 2.51 8.81 -6.66
N HIS A 45 3.48 9.62 -7.09
CA HIS A 45 3.71 9.92 -8.51
C HIS A 45 4.08 8.70 -9.36
N ASN A 46 4.47 7.56 -8.75
CA ASN A 46 4.75 6.32 -9.48
C ASN A 46 3.50 5.48 -9.74
N ILE A 47 2.41 5.73 -9.02
CA ILE A 47 1.11 5.05 -9.20
C ILE A 47 0.24 5.85 -10.19
N GLY A 48 0.48 7.15 -10.32
CA GLY A 48 -0.18 8.01 -11.28
C GLY A 48 -1.18 8.94 -10.61
N SER A 49 -2.13 9.42 -11.39
CA SER A 49 -3.19 10.33 -10.93
C SER A 49 -4.45 10.09 -11.76
N GLY A 50 -5.59 10.57 -11.30
CA GLY A 50 -6.88 10.37 -11.99
C GLY A 50 -7.61 9.13 -11.51
N HIS A 51 -7.29 8.64 -10.32
CA HIS A 51 -8.01 7.56 -9.66
C HIS A 51 -9.48 7.95 -9.48
N SER A 52 -10.36 6.95 -9.47
CA SER A 52 -11.81 7.11 -9.29
C SER A 52 -12.16 7.37 -7.82
N HIS A 53 -11.63 8.47 -7.31
CA HIS A 53 -11.81 8.95 -5.94
C HIS A 53 -12.58 10.28 -5.90
N PRO A 54 -13.40 10.52 -4.86
CA PRO A 54 -13.70 9.59 -3.76
C PRO A 54 -14.51 8.38 -4.25
N ALA A 55 -14.13 7.18 -3.81
CA ALA A 55 -14.74 5.94 -4.29
C ALA A 55 -15.91 5.54 -3.41
N THR A 56 -17.04 5.14 -4.00
CA THR A 56 -18.17 4.59 -3.25
C THR A 56 -17.96 3.09 -3.05
N MET A 57 -17.56 2.71 -1.84
CA MET A 57 -17.36 1.33 -1.40
C MET A 57 -17.83 1.17 0.05
N THR A 58 -18.45 0.05 0.37
CA THR A 58 -18.93 -0.29 1.71
C THR A 58 -17.86 -1.05 2.50
N THR A 59 -17.95 -1.03 3.84
CA THR A 59 -17.09 -1.85 4.70
C THR A 59 -17.26 -3.34 4.40
N GLN A 60 -18.48 -3.79 4.08
CA GLN A 60 -18.74 -5.18 3.73
C GLN A 60 -18.01 -5.60 2.45
N GLU A 61 -18.04 -4.76 1.40
CA GLU A 61 -17.24 -5.00 0.18
C GLU A 61 -15.76 -5.11 0.51
N MET A 62 -15.23 -4.23 1.38
CA MET A 62 -13.82 -4.24 1.74
C MET A 62 -13.46 -5.48 2.58
N THR A 63 -14.34 -5.88 3.49
CA THR A 63 -14.20 -7.14 4.24
C THR A 63 -14.14 -8.33 3.28
N THR A 64 -15.03 -8.42 2.30
CA THR A 64 -15.02 -9.50 1.30
C THR A 64 -13.74 -9.50 0.47
N VAL A 65 -13.28 -8.32 0.04
CA VAL A 65 -12.01 -8.17 -0.66
C VAL A 65 -10.84 -8.66 0.20
N LEU A 66 -10.66 -8.14 1.41
CA LEU A 66 -9.53 -8.52 2.26
C LEU A 66 -9.57 -10.00 2.64
N SER A 67 -10.77 -10.57 2.82
CA SER A 67 -10.96 -12.01 3.10
C SER A 67 -10.55 -12.89 1.92
N GLY A 68 -10.69 -12.38 0.70
CA GLY A 68 -10.29 -13.08 -0.53
C GLY A 68 -8.79 -13.06 -0.79
N MET A 69 -8.00 -12.25 -0.09
CA MET A 69 -6.57 -12.12 -0.33
C MET A 69 -5.79 -13.32 0.20
N ILE A 70 -4.99 -13.93 -0.67
CA ILE A 70 -4.21 -15.12 -0.37
C ILE A 70 -2.73 -14.84 -0.62
N ILE A 71 -1.89 -15.32 0.29
CA ILE A 71 -0.44 -15.38 0.13
C ILE A 71 -0.06 -16.78 -0.31
N GLU A 72 0.76 -16.83 -1.36
CA GLU A 72 1.40 -18.03 -1.85
C GLU A 72 2.91 -17.89 -1.63
N GLU A 73 3.40 -18.57 -0.59
CA GLU A 73 4.82 -18.66 -0.29
C GLU A 73 5.52 -19.51 -1.36
N PRO A 74 6.74 -19.15 -1.77
CA PRO A 74 7.50 -19.99 -2.69
C PRO A 74 7.73 -21.38 -2.06
N THR A 75 7.47 -22.42 -2.85
CA THR A 75 7.82 -23.78 -2.45
C THR A 75 9.34 -23.90 -2.42
N SER A 76 9.95 -23.69 -1.24
CA SER A 76 11.38 -23.90 -1.08
C SER A 76 11.68 -25.39 -1.22
N LEU A 77 12.57 -25.75 -2.14
CA LEU A 77 13.03 -27.14 -2.35
C LEU A 77 13.86 -27.68 -1.18
N ILE A 78 14.26 -26.80 -0.25
CA ILE A 78 14.97 -27.14 0.98
C ILE A 78 14.05 -26.74 2.14
N PRO A 79 13.62 -27.69 3.01
CA PRO A 79 12.89 -27.34 4.22
C PRO A 79 13.80 -26.49 5.11
N SER A 80 13.59 -25.17 5.13
CA SER A 80 14.22 -24.31 6.10
C SER A 80 13.70 -24.71 7.48
N LEU A 81 14.62 -25.08 8.38
CA LEU A 81 14.30 -25.39 9.76
C LEU A 81 13.51 -24.21 10.35
N PRO A 82 12.31 -24.41 10.93
CA PRO A 82 11.50 -23.29 11.41
C PRO A 82 12.27 -22.53 12.49
N LEU A 83 12.46 -21.23 12.27
CA LEU A 83 13.11 -20.34 13.23
C LEU A 83 12.20 -20.25 14.47
N PRO A 84 12.73 -20.29 15.69
CA PRO A 84 11.91 -20.11 16.89
C PRO A 84 11.17 -18.76 16.83
N GLY A 85 9.83 -18.82 16.85
CA GLY A 85 8.94 -17.66 16.72
C GLY A 85 8.31 -17.44 15.33
N GLN A 86 8.63 -18.25 14.32
CA GLN A 86 7.84 -18.30 13.09
C GLN A 86 6.58 -19.13 13.32
N LYS A 87 5.40 -18.51 13.12
CA LYS A 87 4.20 -19.30 12.83
C LYS A 87 4.46 -19.99 11.48
N ASN A 88 4.43 -21.32 11.47
CA ASN A 88 4.47 -22.10 10.23
C ASN A 88 3.13 -21.91 9.52
N GLU A 89 3.04 -20.86 8.70
CA GLU A 89 1.89 -20.70 7.82
C GLU A 89 1.97 -21.76 6.73
N PRO A 90 0.84 -22.35 6.33
CA PRO A 90 0.85 -23.24 5.18
C PRO A 90 1.30 -22.47 3.93
N PRO A 91 1.88 -23.14 2.92
CA PRO A 91 2.39 -22.48 1.71
C PRO A 91 1.36 -21.56 1.03
N ARG A 92 0.07 -21.85 1.20
CA ARG A 92 -1.03 -21.02 0.76
C ARG A 92 -1.93 -20.68 1.95
N HIS A 93 -2.09 -19.41 2.28
CA HIS A 93 -2.85 -18.96 3.45
C HIS A 93 -3.47 -17.56 3.25
N PRO A 94 -4.50 -17.17 4.03
CA PRO A 94 -5.06 -15.82 3.98
C PRO A 94 -4.00 -14.75 4.31
N ALA A 95 -3.99 -13.65 3.56
CA ALA A 95 -3.09 -12.52 3.82
C ALA A 95 -3.41 -11.81 5.14
N PHE A 96 -4.68 -11.80 5.53
CA PHE A 96 -5.17 -11.15 6.73
C PHE A 96 -6.04 -12.12 7.54
N THR A 97 -5.91 -12.04 8.86
CA THR A 97 -6.81 -12.71 9.81
C THR A 97 -8.14 -11.95 9.93
N ALA A 98 -9.20 -12.60 10.42
CA ALA A 98 -10.49 -11.94 10.60
C ALA A 98 -10.40 -10.67 11.47
N ALA A 99 -9.64 -10.71 12.57
CA ALA A 99 -9.43 -9.55 13.43
C ALA A 99 -8.65 -8.43 12.73
N GLU A 100 -7.71 -8.77 11.85
CA GLU A 100 -7.00 -7.78 11.04
C GLU A 100 -7.94 -7.10 10.03
N ILE A 101 -8.83 -7.89 9.41
CA ILE A 101 -9.83 -7.41 8.47
C ILE A 101 -10.84 -6.48 9.17
N ASP A 102 -11.37 -6.89 10.32
CA ASP A 102 -12.34 -6.11 11.09
C ASP A 102 -11.80 -4.73 11.50
N LEU A 103 -10.49 -4.64 11.79
CA LEU A 103 -9.84 -3.38 12.09
C LEU A 103 -9.56 -2.54 10.84
N LEU A 104 -9.02 -3.18 9.79
CA LEU A 104 -8.47 -2.47 8.64
C LEU A 104 -9.55 -2.04 7.63
N ALA A 105 -10.55 -2.89 7.37
CA ALA A 105 -11.60 -2.63 6.39
C ALA A 105 -12.31 -1.27 6.56
N PRO A 106 -12.84 -0.90 7.75
CA PRO A 106 -13.52 0.38 7.90
C PRO A 106 -12.58 1.58 7.72
N LEU A 107 -11.30 1.45 8.07
CA LEU A 107 -10.30 2.52 7.93
C LEU A 107 -9.94 2.74 6.46
N LEU A 108 -9.75 1.67 5.70
CA LEU A 108 -9.48 1.74 4.27
C LEU A 108 -10.65 2.36 3.51
N VAL A 109 -11.89 1.96 3.84
CA VAL A 109 -13.09 2.57 3.24
C VAL A 109 -13.19 4.05 3.56
N LYS A 110 -12.98 4.44 4.82
CA LYS A 110 -12.96 5.86 5.20
C LYS A 110 -11.89 6.65 4.42
N GLY A 111 -10.72 6.05 4.21
CA GLY A 111 -9.69 6.62 3.34
C GLY A 111 -10.17 6.79 1.91
N LEU A 112 -10.72 5.76 1.29
CA LEU A 112 -11.20 5.78 -0.10
C LEU A 112 -12.33 6.80 -0.32
N HIS A 113 -13.18 7.02 0.70
CA HIS A 113 -14.25 8.04 0.68
C HIS A 113 -13.72 9.48 0.76
N SER A 114 -12.51 9.66 1.29
CA SER A 114 -11.91 10.98 1.53
C SER A 114 -10.80 11.32 0.53
N ALA A 115 -10.27 10.31 -0.16
CA ALA A 115 -9.19 10.45 -1.12
C ALA A 115 -9.58 11.36 -2.29
N LYS A 116 -8.62 12.15 -2.76
CA LYS A 116 -8.69 12.88 -4.03
C LYS A 116 -8.20 12.01 -5.19
N PRO A 117 -8.51 12.39 -6.45
CA PRO A 117 -8.07 11.63 -7.63
C PRO A 117 -6.55 11.43 -7.78
N ASP A 118 -5.73 12.26 -7.13
CA ASP A 118 -4.26 12.16 -7.11
C ASP A 118 -3.71 11.46 -5.85
N GLU A 119 -4.60 11.02 -4.96
CA GLU A 119 -4.26 10.39 -3.71
C GLU A 119 -4.59 8.89 -3.72
N ILE A 120 -3.87 8.14 -2.91
CA ILE A 120 -4.13 6.75 -2.60
C ILE A 120 -4.21 6.59 -1.08
N VAL A 121 -4.84 5.51 -0.62
CA VAL A 121 -4.87 5.17 0.80
C VAL A 121 -3.70 4.25 1.11
N THR A 122 -2.85 4.62 2.04
CA THR A 122 -1.73 3.78 2.49
C THR A 122 -1.94 3.28 3.91
N PHE A 123 -1.42 2.10 4.21
CA PHE A 123 -1.45 1.52 5.55
C PHE A 123 -0.07 1.01 5.95
N TYR A 124 0.24 1.09 7.24
CA TYR A 124 1.45 0.55 7.85
C TYR A 124 1.10 -0.04 9.21
N TRP A 125 1.22 -1.35 9.34
CA TRP A 125 0.86 -2.09 10.54
C TRP A 125 2.06 -2.87 11.10
N ILE A 126 2.44 -2.56 12.33
CA ILE A 126 3.39 -3.31 13.14
C ILE A 126 2.63 -4.30 14.02
N THR A 127 2.82 -5.59 13.78
CA THR A 127 2.35 -6.66 14.66
C THR A 127 3.48 -7.03 15.61
N GLN A 128 3.28 -6.74 16.88
CA GLN A 128 4.23 -7.10 17.93
C GLN A 128 4.24 -8.62 18.13
N GLN A 129 5.42 -9.21 18.10
CA GLN A 129 5.66 -10.56 18.59
C GLN A 129 6.61 -10.49 19.79
N PRO A 130 6.67 -11.52 20.67
CA PRO A 130 7.64 -11.54 21.75
C PRO A 130 9.01 -11.10 21.26
N PRO A 131 9.67 -10.14 21.93
CA PRO A 131 10.90 -9.56 21.44
C PRO A 131 11.91 -10.65 21.07
N PRO A 132 12.58 -10.53 19.92
CA PRO A 132 12.78 -9.31 19.14
C PRO A 132 12.11 -9.34 17.75
N ASN A 133 10.85 -9.78 17.65
CA ASN A 133 10.25 -10.24 16.39
C ASN A 133 9.11 -9.36 15.83
N ASP A 134 9.17 -8.03 15.98
CA ASP A 134 8.18 -7.15 15.37
C ASP A 134 8.13 -7.33 13.86
N ARG A 135 6.91 -7.48 13.33
CA ARG A 135 6.65 -7.67 11.91
C ARG A 135 5.84 -6.52 11.35
N VAL A 136 6.10 -6.18 10.11
CA VAL A 136 5.42 -5.11 9.39
C VAL A 136 4.60 -5.67 8.24
N THR A 137 3.34 -5.26 8.18
CA THR A 137 2.48 -5.42 7.02
C THR A 137 2.09 -4.02 6.53
N SER A 138 2.43 -3.67 5.29
CA SER A 138 2.18 -2.33 4.75
C SER A 138 1.93 -2.35 3.26
N GLY A 139 1.28 -1.30 2.78
CA GLY A 139 0.83 -1.24 1.41
C GLY A 139 -0.02 -0.02 1.13
N GLY A 140 -0.77 -0.10 0.04
CA GLY A 140 -1.72 0.93 -0.33
C GLY A 140 -2.76 0.42 -1.31
N ILE A 141 -3.84 1.20 -1.42
CA ILE A 141 -4.99 0.89 -2.23
C ILE A 141 -5.51 2.13 -2.94
N PHE A 142 -6.10 1.91 -4.11
CA PHE A 142 -6.81 2.93 -4.89
C PHE A 142 -7.84 2.24 -5.80
N VAL A 143 -8.72 3.03 -6.41
CA VAL A 143 -9.82 2.53 -7.26
C VAL A 143 -9.76 3.19 -8.63
N GLU A 144 -9.97 2.39 -9.68
CA GLU A 144 -10.14 2.85 -11.06
C GLU A 144 -11.41 2.20 -11.64
N GLY A 145 -12.46 3.00 -11.86
CA GLY A 145 -13.78 2.47 -12.22
C GLY A 145 -14.31 1.49 -11.16
N ASP A 146 -14.48 0.23 -11.55
CA ASP A 146 -14.92 -0.87 -10.67
C ASP A 146 -13.78 -1.80 -10.23
N GLU A 147 -12.54 -1.38 -10.48
CA GLU A 147 -11.33 -2.11 -10.15
C GLU A 147 -10.70 -1.54 -8.89
N LEU A 148 -10.56 -2.38 -7.86
CA LEU A 148 -9.77 -2.05 -6.68
C LEU A 148 -8.35 -2.58 -6.86
N HIS A 149 -7.38 -1.68 -6.82
CA HIS A 149 -5.98 -2.02 -6.83
C HIS A 149 -5.48 -2.14 -5.39
N PHE A 150 -4.82 -3.26 -5.09
CA PHE A 150 -4.23 -3.52 -3.79
C PHE A 150 -2.75 -3.83 -3.93
N ILE A 151 -1.91 -3.01 -3.30
CA ILE A 151 -0.46 -3.17 -3.28
C ILE A 151 -0.04 -3.64 -1.88
N LEU A 152 0.59 -4.80 -1.80
CA LEU A 152 1.19 -5.34 -0.57
C LEU A 152 2.71 -5.22 -0.61
N SER A 153 3.24 -4.08 -0.17
CA SER A 153 4.68 -3.81 -0.21
C SER A 153 5.45 -4.56 0.87
N ASN A 154 4.88 -4.66 2.07
CA ASN A 154 5.42 -5.46 3.15
C ASN A 154 4.41 -6.48 3.65
N TYR A 155 4.78 -7.75 3.69
CA TYR A 155 3.97 -8.81 4.29
C TYR A 155 4.76 -9.42 5.44
N ARG A 156 4.27 -9.21 6.67
CA ARG A 156 4.84 -9.78 7.91
C ARG A 156 6.38 -9.72 7.96
N SER A 157 6.92 -8.61 7.45
CA SER A 157 8.34 -8.46 7.20
C SER A 157 9.06 -8.04 8.47
N SER A 158 10.24 -8.60 8.71
CA SER A 158 11.04 -8.25 9.90
C SER A 158 11.38 -6.77 9.89
N THR A 159 11.16 -6.10 11.03
CA THR A 159 11.66 -4.73 11.26
C THR A 159 13.17 -4.67 11.39
N ARG A 160 13.83 -5.80 11.63
CA ARG A 160 15.29 -5.93 11.61
C ARG A 160 15.75 -6.16 10.18
N TYR A 161 15.99 -5.07 9.47
CA TYR A 161 16.70 -5.05 8.20
C TYR A 161 18.02 -4.26 8.40
N PRO A 162 19.09 -4.60 7.67
CA PRO A 162 20.36 -3.89 7.78
C PRO A 162 20.17 -2.40 7.41
N PRO A 163 20.91 -1.48 8.04
CA PRO A 163 20.85 -0.08 7.65
C PRO A 163 21.17 0.05 6.16
N ASP A 164 20.55 1.04 5.52
CA ASP A 164 20.79 1.31 4.11
C ASP A 164 22.31 1.52 3.89
N PRO A 165 22.95 0.80 2.94
CA PRO A 165 24.40 0.78 2.83
C PRO A 165 24.98 2.12 2.36
N GLU A 166 24.18 2.97 1.72
CA GLU A 166 24.61 4.29 1.23
C GLU A 166 24.49 5.35 2.31
N THR A 167 23.41 5.33 3.09
CA THR A 167 23.10 6.35 4.10
C THR A 167 23.47 5.95 5.52
N MET A 168 23.82 4.67 5.75
CA MET A 168 24.08 4.06 7.06
C MET A 168 22.94 4.30 8.09
N SER A 169 21.73 4.54 7.60
CA SER A 169 20.56 4.88 8.41
C SER A 169 19.53 3.75 8.40
N TYR A 170 18.82 3.59 9.52
CA TYR A 170 17.59 2.78 9.54
C TYR A 170 16.47 3.61 8.92
N ARG A 171 15.90 3.13 7.81
CA ARG A 171 14.73 3.73 7.18
C ARG A 171 13.50 3.59 8.08
N ASP A 172 12.91 4.70 8.54
CA ASP A 172 11.59 4.59 9.14
C ASP A 172 10.59 4.14 8.06
N GLY A 173 10.22 2.87 8.07
CA GLY A 173 9.28 2.30 7.10
C GLY A 173 7.92 2.98 7.15
N ARG A 174 7.58 3.62 8.28
CA ARG A 174 6.32 4.36 8.44
C ARG A 174 6.22 5.50 7.44
N SER A 175 7.31 6.18 7.08
CA SER A 175 7.22 7.30 6.12
C SER A 175 6.99 6.83 4.68
N ASN A 176 7.38 5.59 4.35
CA ASN A 176 7.30 5.03 2.99
C ASN A 176 6.66 3.63 2.99
N PRO A 177 5.35 3.52 3.29
CA PRO A 177 4.66 2.22 3.45
C PRO A 177 4.64 1.38 2.17
N LEU A 178 4.79 2.02 1.01
CA LEU A 178 4.86 1.35 -0.29
C LEU A 178 6.25 0.83 -0.65
N GLN A 179 7.27 1.15 0.14
CA GLN A 179 8.62 0.68 -0.09
C GLN A 179 8.85 -0.67 0.62
N PRO A 180 9.25 -1.73 -0.11
CA PRO A 180 9.64 -2.98 0.53
C PRO A 180 10.84 -2.78 1.46
N LEU A 181 10.75 -3.28 2.69
CA LEU A 181 11.85 -3.26 3.68
C LEU A 181 12.90 -4.33 3.36
N VAL A 182 12.44 -5.47 2.85
CA VAL A 182 13.26 -6.60 2.40
C VAL A 182 12.68 -7.14 1.09
N PRO A 183 13.49 -7.80 0.24
CA PRO A 183 12.98 -8.55 -0.90
C PRO A 183 11.93 -9.58 -0.44
N GLN A 184 10.82 -9.70 -1.18
CA GLN A 184 9.74 -10.64 -0.84
C GLN A 184 9.43 -11.50 -2.03
N GLU A 185 9.44 -12.82 -1.80
CA GLU A 185 9.24 -13.83 -2.83
C GLU A 185 7.81 -14.35 -2.86
N ALA A 186 7.07 -14.20 -1.76
CA ALA A 186 5.68 -14.61 -1.66
C ALA A 186 4.81 -13.84 -2.65
N LEU A 187 3.90 -14.53 -3.35
CA LEU A 187 2.96 -13.93 -4.28
C LEU A 187 1.66 -13.55 -3.56
N LEU A 188 1.07 -12.43 -3.98
CA LEU A 188 -0.28 -12.06 -3.57
C LEU A 188 -1.25 -12.52 -4.67
N THR A 189 -2.24 -13.32 -4.29
CA THR A 189 -3.31 -13.80 -5.16
C THR A 189 -4.67 -13.53 -4.50
N PHE A 190 -5.75 -13.95 -5.14
CA PHE A 190 -7.10 -13.69 -4.66
C PHE A 190 -8.05 -14.85 -4.96
N SER A 191 -9.02 -15.06 -4.08
CA SER A 191 -10.06 -16.08 -4.18
C SER A 191 -11.46 -15.45 -4.03
N PRO A 192 -12.40 -15.70 -4.95
CA PRO A 192 -12.25 -16.53 -6.14
C PRO A 192 -11.42 -15.85 -7.22
N ALA A 193 -10.63 -16.64 -7.97
CA ALA A 193 -9.76 -16.12 -9.02
C ALA A 193 -10.53 -15.43 -10.17
N THR A 194 -11.84 -15.70 -10.32
CA THR A 194 -12.71 -15.05 -11.31
C THR A 194 -12.91 -13.55 -11.07
N ALA A 195 -12.64 -13.07 -9.86
CA ALA A 195 -12.69 -11.65 -9.53
C ALA A 195 -11.37 -10.92 -9.74
N LEU A 196 -10.26 -11.64 -10.02
CA LEU A 196 -9.01 -11.02 -10.42
C LEU A 196 -9.11 -10.50 -11.85
N VAL A 197 -8.66 -9.28 -12.05
CA VAL A 197 -8.36 -8.79 -13.39
C VAL A 197 -7.04 -9.43 -13.83
N PRO A 198 -7.00 -10.20 -14.93
CA PRO A 198 -5.75 -10.70 -15.48
C PRO A 198 -4.83 -9.51 -15.78
N SER A 199 -3.65 -9.50 -15.18
CA SER A 199 -2.68 -8.44 -15.47
C SER A 199 -2.19 -8.58 -16.91
N GLU A 200 -2.62 -7.66 -17.79
CA GLU A 200 -2.11 -7.47 -19.16
C GLU A 200 -0.62 -7.08 -19.18
N GLN A 201 -0.04 -6.71 -18.02
CA GLN A 201 1.39 -6.47 -17.85
C GLN A 201 2.13 -7.81 -17.78
N GLY A 202 2.16 -8.46 -18.93
CA GLY A 202 2.77 -9.75 -19.15
C GLY A 202 4.18 -9.84 -18.59
N PHE A 203 4.50 -11.07 -18.22
CA PHE A 203 5.80 -11.64 -17.86
C PHE A 203 7.00 -11.25 -18.78
N LEU A 204 6.81 -10.40 -19.80
CA LEU A 204 7.78 -10.07 -20.84
C LEU A 204 8.22 -8.60 -20.91
N LYS A 205 7.95 -7.74 -19.91
CA LYS A 205 8.53 -6.38 -19.90
C LYS A 205 9.10 -6.01 -18.54
N ASN A 206 10.42 -6.20 -18.43
CA ASN A 206 11.35 -5.62 -17.48
C ASN A 206 11.76 -6.51 -16.28
N PRO A 207 12.87 -7.27 -16.39
CA PRO A 207 13.37 -8.12 -15.30
C PRO A 207 13.97 -7.34 -14.11
N PHE A 208 14.04 -5.99 -14.19
CA PHE A 208 14.65 -5.13 -13.18
C PHE A 208 13.65 -4.30 -12.35
N ARG A 209 12.33 -4.36 -12.64
CA ARG A 209 11.33 -3.84 -11.69
C ARG A 209 11.05 -4.94 -10.68
N SER A 210 11.37 -4.68 -9.41
CA SER A 210 10.77 -5.38 -8.28
C SER A 210 9.27 -5.47 -8.57
N LYS A 211 8.78 -6.70 -8.81
CA LYS A 211 7.36 -6.95 -9.02
C LYS A 211 6.64 -6.46 -7.77
N ARG A 212 6.02 -5.28 -7.83
CA ARG A 212 5.10 -4.85 -6.78
C ARG A 212 4.06 -5.97 -6.66
N ARG A 213 3.81 -6.45 -5.44
CA ARG A 213 2.73 -7.42 -5.20
C ARG A 213 1.43 -6.65 -5.25
N GLU A 214 1.02 -6.36 -6.47
CA GLU A 214 -0.20 -5.68 -6.80
C GLU A 214 -1.18 -6.69 -7.39
N ILE A 215 -2.40 -6.68 -6.88
CA ILE A 215 -3.53 -7.37 -7.49
C ILE A 215 -4.62 -6.35 -7.78
N THR A 216 -5.39 -6.63 -8.82
CA THR A 216 -6.55 -5.83 -9.19
C THR A 216 -7.79 -6.70 -9.09
N VAL A 217 -8.78 -6.24 -8.33
CA VAL A 217 -9.98 -7.01 -7.98
C VAL A 217 -11.23 -6.27 -8.45
N LEU A 218 -12.09 -6.96 -9.19
CA LEU A 218 -13.43 -6.49 -9.57
C LEU A 218 -14.39 -6.63 -8.39
N PHE A 219 -14.29 -5.70 -7.44
CA PHE A 219 -14.96 -5.85 -6.14
C PHE A 219 -16.48 -5.87 -6.23
N ARG A 220 -17.10 -5.22 -7.23
CA ARG A 220 -18.56 -5.25 -7.42
C ARG A 220 -19.09 -6.64 -7.78
N LYS A 221 -18.31 -7.46 -8.49
CA LYS A 221 -18.69 -8.83 -8.86
C LYS A 221 -18.73 -9.77 -7.65
N LEU A 222 -18.05 -9.44 -6.56
CA LEU A 222 -17.96 -10.32 -5.38
C LEU A 222 -19.28 -10.44 -4.60
N ILE A 223 -20.12 -9.40 -4.64
CA ILE A 223 -21.40 -9.41 -3.93
C ILE A 223 -22.44 -10.24 -4.70
N GLU A 224 -22.43 -10.18 -6.03
CA GLU A 224 -23.36 -10.93 -6.89
C GLU A 224 -23.28 -12.44 -6.59
N TYR A 225 -22.05 -12.97 -6.41
CA TYR A 225 -21.83 -14.37 -6.01
C TYR A 225 -22.35 -14.73 -4.61
N THR A 226 -22.36 -13.79 -3.67
CA THR A 226 -22.84 -14.06 -2.31
C THR A 226 -24.36 -14.18 -2.28
N THR A 227 -25.07 -13.43 -3.13
CA THR A 227 -26.54 -13.50 -3.24
C THR A 227 -27.06 -14.77 -3.91
N ASP A 228 -26.32 -15.35 -4.88
CA ASP A 228 -26.77 -16.57 -5.58
C ASP A 228 -26.63 -17.85 -4.75
N THR A 229 -25.73 -17.88 -3.76
CA THR A 229 -25.51 -19.07 -2.91
C THR A 229 -26.55 -19.25 -1.79
N VAL A 230 -27.44 -18.28 -1.58
CA VAL A 230 -28.42 -18.28 -0.49
C VAL A 230 -29.78 -18.88 -0.91
N HIS A 231 -29.94 -19.32 -2.16
CA HIS A 231 -31.21 -19.86 -2.67
C HIS A 231 -31.12 -21.32 -3.16
N GLU A 232 -30.80 -22.25 -2.25
CA GLU A 232 -31.31 -23.63 -2.37
C GLU A 232 -32.42 -23.84 -1.33
N PRO A 233 -33.70 -23.82 -1.73
CA PRO A 233 -34.77 -24.38 -0.91
C PRO A 233 -34.71 -25.91 -0.98
N HIS A 234 -34.52 -26.55 0.18
CA HIS A 234 -34.90 -27.94 0.40
C HIS A 234 -36.42 -28.14 0.31
#